data_AF-A0A1S3UJN2-F1
#
_entry.id   AF-A0A1S3UJN2-F1
#
_cell.length_a   1.000
_cell.length_b   1.000
_cell.length_c   1.000
_cell.angle_alpha   90.00
_cell.angle_beta   90.00
_cell.angle_gamma   90.00
#
_symmetry.space_group_name_H-M   'P 1'
#
loop_
_entity.id
_entity.type
_entity.pdbx_description
1 polymer ?
#
loop_
_entity_poly.entity_id
_entity_poly.type
_entity_poly.pdbx_seq_one_letter_code
_entity_poly.pdbx_strand_id
1 'polypeptide(L)'
;MSNVKRALRQFTFGSGKTAGRNSSRHITSFHRGSEAKRLQRTVDLKRNTTSSLGVVKRIQYDPNRSSNIALVCWLQGVHHRQRRAGTDAVSCLFKLLALNPIVTNSDNIRGI
;
A
#
# COMPACT_ATOMS: atom_id res chain seq x y z
N MET A 1 -26.75 3.75 10.26
CA MET A 1 -25.41 4.29 10.62
C MET A 1 -24.29 3.47 9.97
N SER A 2 -24.06 3.57 8.66
CA SER A 2 -23.02 2.76 8.01
C SER A 2 -22.37 3.47 6.82
N ASN A 3 -21.80 4.66 7.06
CA ASN A 3 -20.94 5.34 6.09
C ASN A 3 -19.45 5.12 6.39
N VAL A 4 -19.10 3.99 7.01
CA VAL A 4 -17.70 3.64 7.29
C VAL A 4 -17.11 2.95 6.07
N LYS A 5 -16.33 3.70 5.29
CA LYS A 5 -15.63 3.15 4.12
C LYS A 5 -14.58 2.12 4.56
N ARG A 6 -14.73 0.88 4.10
CA ARG A 6 -13.76 -0.20 4.34
C ARG A 6 -12.38 0.15 3.75
N ALA A 7 -11.35 -0.53 4.26
CA ALA A 7 -10.01 -0.45 3.69
C ALA A 7 -10.02 -0.93 2.23
N LEU A 8 -9.11 -0.38 1.41
CA LEU A 8 -8.98 -0.79 0.02
C LEU A 8 -8.45 -2.22 -0.07
N ARG A 9 -9.17 -3.07 -0.82
CA ARG A 9 -8.84 -4.50 -0.97
C ARG A 9 -7.42 -4.71 -1.49
N GLN A 10 -6.97 -3.88 -2.43
CA GLN A 10 -5.63 -3.97 -3.04
C GLN A 10 -4.46 -3.86 -2.04
N PHE A 11 -4.68 -3.23 -0.87
CA PHE A 11 -3.65 -3.05 0.15
C PHE A 11 -3.90 -3.87 1.40
N THR A 12 -4.89 -4.76 1.39
CA THR A 12 -5.30 -5.49 2.57
C THR A 12 -5.00 -6.98 2.37
N PHE A 13 -4.26 -7.59 3.30
CA PHE A 13 -3.98 -9.01 3.26
C PHE A 13 -4.19 -9.68 4.62
N GLY A 14 -4.55 -10.96 4.59
CA GLY A 14 -4.72 -11.79 5.77
C GLY A 14 -3.38 -12.37 6.20
N SER A 15 -3.00 -12.17 7.46
CA SER A 15 -1.88 -12.88 8.07
C SER A 15 -2.36 -13.57 9.35
N GLY A 16 -1.91 -14.80 9.56
CA GLY A 16 -2.16 -15.55 10.78
C GLY A 16 -1.40 -14.96 11.97
N LYS A 17 -1.94 -15.10 13.16
CA LYS A 17 -1.24 -14.66 14.38
C LYS A 17 -0.36 -15.78 14.90
N THR A 18 0.88 -15.44 15.26
CA THR A 18 1.83 -16.42 15.79
C THR A 18 1.71 -16.64 17.31
N ALA A 19 0.94 -15.80 18.02
CA ALA A 19 0.79 -15.85 19.48
C ALA A 19 2.12 -15.95 20.26
N GLY A 20 3.14 -15.23 19.79
CA GLY A 20 4.46 -15.19 20.44
C GLY A 20 5.33 -16.43 20.20
N ARG A 21 5.00 -17.29 19.24
CA ARG A 21 5.78 -18.49 18.90
C ARG A 21 6.77 -18.24 17.76
N ASN A 22 7.85 -19.01 17.71
CA ASN A 22 8.78 -19.04 16.58
C ASN A 22 8.41 -20.14 15.55
N SER A 23 9.24 -20.33 14.52
CA SER A 23 9.06 -21.36 13.47
C SER A 23 9.07 -22.79 14.02
N SER A 24 9.87 -23.08 15.06
CA SER A 24 9.87 -24.36 15.79
C SER A 24 8.69 -24.53 16.74
N ARG A 25 7.73 -23.59 16.74
CA ARG A 25 6.57 -23.54 17.62
C ARG A 25 6.91 -23.44 19.10
N HIS A 26 8.08 -22.94 19.48
CA HIS A 26 8.36 -22.62 20.88
C HIS A 26 7.87 -21.21 21.20
N ILE A 27 7.36 -20.99 22.42
CA ILE A 27 6.99 -19.64 22.89
C ILE A 27 8.29 -18.88 23.14
N THR A 28 8.52 -17.83 22.36
CA THR A 28 9.68 -16.94 22.50
C THR A 28 9.30 -15.58 23.09
N SER A 29 8.03 -15.18 22.96
CA SER A 29 7.51 -13.94 23.52
C SER A 29 6.23 -14.20 24.30
N PHE A 30 6.33 -14.03 25.62
CA PHE A 30 5.19 -14.17 26.54
C PHE A 30 4.22 -12.99 26.43
N HIS A 31 3.02 -13.14 27.00
CA HIS A 31 1.95 -12.12 27.01
C HIS A 31 1.45 -11.70 25.61
N ARG A 32 1.63 -12.56 24.59
CA ARG A 32 1.14 -12.35 23.22
C ARG A 32 0.15 -13.46 22.85
N GLY A 33 -1.10 -13.12 22.55
CA GLY A 33 -2.13 -14.10 22.20
C GLY A 33 -3.55 -13.54 22.33
N SER A 34 -4.55 -14.32 21.93
CA SER A 34 -6.00 -14.08 22.19
C SER A 34 -6.64 -12.78 21.65
N GLU A 35 -5.95 -12.02 20.81
CA GLU A 35 -6.46 -10.77 20.26
C GLU A 35 -7.39 -10.98 19.05
N ALA A 36 -8.36 -10.08 18.84
CA ALA A 36 -9.27 -10.06 17.68
C ALA A 36 -8.57 -10.10 16.31
N LYS A 37 -9.11 -10.84 15.33
CA LYS A 37 -8.52 -10.97 13.99
C LYS A 37 -8.42 -9.60 13.31
N ARG A 38 -7.23 -9.29 12.79
CA ARG A 38 -6.94 -8.04 12.08
C ARG A 38 -6.38 -8.37 10.71
N LEU A 39 -6.69 -7.51 9.74
CA LEU A 39 -6.08 -7.57 8.42
C LEU A 39 -4.85 -6.66 8.41
N GLN A 40 -3.77 -7.13 7.80
CA GLN A 40 -2.58 -6.33 7.61
C GLN A 40 -2.77 -5.38 6.44
N ARG A 41 -2.08 -4.23 6.50
CA ARG A 41 -2.10 -3.23 5.45
C ARG A 41 -0.71 -3.01 4.88
N THR A 42 -0.61 -3.07 3.55
CA THR A 42 0.61 -2.72 2.84
C THR A 42 0.78 -1.21 2.85
N VAL A 43 1.80 -0.73 3.55
CA VAL A 43 2.15 0.69 3.70
C VAL A 43 3.49 0.93 3.03
N ASP A 44 3.63 2.05 2.31
CA ASP A 44 4.93 2.45 1.73
C ASP A 44 5.80 3.17 2.77
N LEU A 45 6.51 2.39 3.58
CA LEU A 45 7.43 2.91 4.60
C LEU A 45 8.74 3.46 4.03
N LYS A 46 9.16 3.00 2.84
CA LYS A 46 10.46 3.38 2.27
C LYS A 46 10.42 4.73 1.57
N ARG A 47 9.26 5.12 1.02
CA ARG A 47 9.05 6.43 0.39
C ARG A 47 10.16 6.76 -0.62
N ASN A 48 10.48 5.82 -1.49
CA ASN A 48 11.57 5.93 -2.47
C ASN A 48 11.31 6.98 -3.57
N THR A 49 10.30 7.83 -3.42
CA THR A 49 9.85 8.80 -4.42
C THR A 49 10.06 10.21 -3.85
N THR A 50 11.32 10.64 -3.88
CA THR A 50 11.77 11.93 -3.30
C THR A 50 11.18 13.15 -4.02
N SER A 51 10.59 12.99 -5.22
CA SER A 51 10.15 14.11 -6.06
C SER A 51 8.71 14.00 -6.59
N SER A 52 7.86 13.12 -6.04
CA SER A 52 6.46 13.02 -6.48
C SER A 52 5.51 13.84 -5.62
N LEU A 53 4.59 14.56 -6.28
CA LEU A 53 3.45 15.20 -5.62
C LEU A 53 2.28 14.21 -5.50
N GLY A 54 1.65 14.18 -4.33
CA GLY A 54 0.50 13.33 -4.04
C GLY A 54 -0.56 14.06 -3.24
N VAL A 55 -1.83 13.70 -3.49
CA VAL A 55 -3.00 14.26 -2.82
C VAL A 55 -3.57 13.22 -1.85
N VAL A 56 -3.79 13.63 -0.61
CA VAL A 56 -4.43 12.77 0.40
C VAL A 56 -5.92 12.64 0.10
N LYS A 57 -6.39 11.42 -0.13
CA LYS A 57 -7.81 11.13 -0.39
C LYS A 57 -8.63 10.90 0.89
N ARG A 58 -8.03 10.26 1.90
CA ARG A 58 -8.68 9.94 3.19
C ARG A 58 -7.67 9.54 4.26
N ILE A 59 -8.03 9.75 5.52
CA ILE A 59 -7.28 9.28 6.69
C ILE A 59 -8.09 8.14 7.32
N GLN A 60 -7.45 7.02 7.64
CA GLN A 60 -8.09 5.84 8.19
C GLN A 60 -7.36 5.37 9.46
N TYR A 61 -8.14 4.85 10.41
CA TYR A 61 -7.57 4.14 11.56
C TYR A 61 -6.96 2.81 11.12
N ASP A 62 -5.79 2.45 11.66
CA ASP A 62 -5.10 1.18 11.41
C ASP A 62 -4.98 0.32 12.66
N PRO A 63 -5.60 -0.87 12.72
CA PRO A 63 -5.58 -1.68 13.93
C PRO A 63 -4.22 -2.36 14.20
N ASN A 64 -3.24 -2.24 13.29
CA ASN A 64 -1.92 -2.86 13.42
C ASN A 64 -0.86 -1.90 13.99
N ARG A 65 -1.21 -0.64 14.23
CA ARG A 65 -0.32 0.39 14.78
C ARG A 65 -1.13 1.44 15.55
N SER A 66 -0.46 2.33 16.28
CA SER A 66 -1.14 3.43 16.99
C SER A 66 -1.51 4.58 16.07
N SER A 67 -0.74 4.82 15.00
CA SER A 67 -0.95 5.94 14.08
C SER A 67 -2.05 5.68 13.04
N ASN A 68 -2.73 6.77 12.65
CA ASN A 68 -3.60 6.75 11.49
C ASN A 68 -2.78 6.71 10.19
N ILE A 69 -3.35 6.11 9.15
CA ILE A 69 -2.75 6.02 7.81
C ILE A 69 -3.49 6.92 6.83
N ALA A 70 -2.78 7.42 5.83
CA ALA A 70 -3.33 8.31 4.82
C ALA A 70 -3.31 7.60 3.46
N LEU A 71 -4.48 7.47 2.83
CA LEU A 71 -4.54 7.02 1.45
C LEU A 71 -4.12 8.17 0.54
N VAL A 72 -3.03 7.97 -0.20
CA VAL A 72 -2.47 8.99 -1.10
C VAL A 72 -2.68 8.57 -2.55
N CYS A 73 -3.20 9.52 -3.34
CA CYS A 73 -3.25 9.42 -4.79
C CYS A 73 -2.07 10.21 -5.36
N TRP A 74 -1.18 9.55 -6.07
CA TRP A 74 -0.01 10.21 -6.65
C TRP A 74 -0.36 10.81 -8.00
N LEU A 75 0.12 12.03 -8.26
CA LEU A 75 -0.14 12.76 -9.52
C LEU A 75 0.73 12.24 -10.67
N GLN A 76 1.95 11.79 -10.34
CA GLN A 76 2.87 11.17 -11.28
C GLN A 76 3.05 9.70 -10.89
N GLY A 77 3.05 8.81 -11.88
CA GLY A 77 3.15 7.37 -11.67
C GLY A 77 4.35 7.02 -10.80
N VAL A 78 4.12 6.45 -9.63
CA VAL A 78 5.20 5.90 -8.81
C VAL A 78 5.73 4.67 -9.53
N HIS A 79 6.81 4.86 -10.28
CA HIS A 79 7.62 3.78 -10.80
C HIS A 79 8.34 3.13 -9.62
N HIS A 80 7.72 2.11 -9.04
CA HIS A 80 8.50 1.12 -8.31
C HIS A 80 9.52 0.61 -9.32
N ARG A 81 10.82 0.79 -9.02
CA ARG A 81 11.91 0.33 -9.89
C ARG A 81 11.64 -1.17 -10.12
N GLN A 82 11.05 -1.51 -11.27
CA GLN A 82 10.99 -2.89 -11.73
C GLN A 82 12.47 -3.27 -11.80
N ARG A 83 12.91 -4.24 -10.99
CA ARG A 83 14.21 -4.86 -11.25
C ARG A 83 14.13 -5.29 -12.71
N ARG A 84 14.96 -4.66 -13.55
CA ARG A 84 15.05 -4.92 -14.98
C ARG A 84 15.06 -6.44 -15.19
N ALA A 85 13.94 -6.99 -15.64
CA ALA A 85 13.99 -8.19 -16.46
C ALA A 85 14.42 -7.74 -17.86
N GLY A 86 15.10 -8.64 -18.57
CA GLY A 86 15.94 -8.38 -19.74
C GLY A 86 15.38 -7.45 -20.81
N THR A 87 16.31 -6.79 -21.48
CA THR A 87 16.28 -6.30 -22.86
C THR A 87 14.94 -6.36 -23.59
N ASP A 88 14.35 -5.21 -23.87
CA ASP A 88 13.51 -5.00 -25.06
C ASP A 88 13.61 -3.52 -25.46
N ALA A 89 14.57 -3.25 -26.35
CA ALA A 89 14.81 -1.95 -26.93
C ALA A 89 13.98 -1.76 -28.21
N VAL A 90 12.65 -1.85 -28.15
CA VAL A 90 11.80 -1.39 -29.27
C VAL A 90 10.41 -0.97 -28.79
N SER A 91 10.30 0.26 -28.29
CA SER A 91 9.05 1.04 -28.42
C SER A 91 9.40 2.51 -28.27
N CYS A 92 10.01 3.00 -29.35
CA CYS A 92 10.32 4.39 -29.58
C CYS A 92 9.05 5.25 -29.51
N LEU A 93 9.20 6.39 -28.83
CA LEU A 93 8.92 7.71 -29.43
C LEU A 93 7.55 7.86 -30.11
N PHE A 94 6.43 7.79 -29.38
CA PHE A 94 5.18 8.47 -29.76
C PHE A 94 4.18 8.39 -28.60
N LYS A 95 4.26 9.33 -27.66
CA LYS A 95 3.15 9.77 -26.79
C LYS A 95 3.54 10.99 -25.95
N LEU A 96 4.12 11.99 -26.61
CA LEU A 96 3.93 13.39 -26.22
C LEU A 96 2.68 13.85 -26.97
N LEU A 97 1.78 14.57 -26.29
CA LEU A 97 0.45 15.03 -26.73
C LEU A 97 -0.72 14.10 -26.37
N ALA A 98 -1.13 14.17 -25.10
CA ALA A 98 -2.54 14.30 -24.73
C ALA A 98 -2.62 14.80 -23.28
N LEU A 99 -2.60 16.12 -23.09
CA LEU A 99 -3.17 16.73 -21.89
C LEU A 99 -4.69 16.58 -21.99
N ASN A 100 -5.20 15.42 -21.57
CA ASN A 100 -6.62 15.24 -21.29
C ASN A 100 -6.82 15.23 -19.77
N PRO A 101 -7.59 16.18 -19.22
CA PRO A 101 -7.90 16.21 -17.80
C PRO A 101 -8.86 15.04 -17.48
N ILE A 102 -8.88 14.61 -16.23
CA ILE A 102 -9.82 13.61 -15.69
C ILE A 102 -9.41 12.16 -16.02
N VAL A 103 -8.27 11.74 -15.50
CA VAL A 103 -8.02 10.31 -15.28
C VAL A 103 -8.40 9.99 -13.83
N THR A 104 -9.69 9.79 -13.62
CA THR A 104 -10.27 9.06 -12.48
C THR A 104 -9.89 7.57 -12.53
N ASN A 105 -8.67 7.24 -12.93
CA ASN A 105 -8.22 5.86 -12.97
C ASN A 105 -7.88 5.42 -11.54
N SER A 106 -8.57 4.38 -11.08
CA SER A 106 -8.29 3.64 -9.84
C SER A 106 -6.82 3.20 -9.71
N ASP A 107 -6.08 3.13 -10.82
CA ASP A 107 -4.70 2.65 -10.92
C ASP A 107 -3.64 3.61 -10.35
N ASN A 108 -4.00 4.86 -10.03
CA ASN A 108 -3.09 5.85 -9.43
C ASN A 108 -3.07 5.82 -7.89
N ILE A 109 -3.90 4.97 -7.28
CA ILE A 109 -3.91 4.78 -5.82
C ILE A 109 -2.82 3.78 -5.47
N ARG A 110 -1.64 4.26 -5.07
CA ARG A 110 -0.47 3.40 -4.77
C ARG A 110 0.06 3.50 -3.34
N GLY A 111 -0.48 4.41 -2.51
CA GLY A 111 0.02 4.61 -1.14
C GLY A 111 -1.06 4.53 -0.08
N ILE A 112 -0.82 3.70 0.93
CA ILE A 112 -1.27 3.85 2.32
C ILE A 112 -0.03 4.17 3.14
#